data_AF-A0A942N0Q1-F1
#
_entry.id   AF-A0A942N0Q1-F1
#
_cell.length_a   1.000
_cell.length_b   1.000
_cell.length_c   1.000
_cell.angle_alpha   90.00
_cell.angle_beta   90.00
_cell.angle_gamma   90.00
#
_symmetry.space_group_name_H-M   'P 1'
#
loop_
_entity.id
_entity.type
_entity.pdbx_description
1 polymer ?
#
loop_
_entity_poly.entity_id
_entity_poly.type
_entity_poly.pdbx_seq_one_letter_code
_entity_poly.pdbx_strand_id
1 'polypeptide(L)'
;MADTFSKQKRSEIMAAIRSKNTRSTERRLRAGLAAAGISGWRMNAKDLTGKPDFVFDDEKVAVFVDGCFWHGCKCKRLSKTHKSFWKKKIETNIVRDKKVSRALRRQGWKVVRIKEHELKSSVSKTVEKVRKVVTPPDMSEFDALIRQVRQQAKDAGLKQADIKSAVAKTRGQK
;
A
#
# COMPACT_ATOMS: atom_id res chain seq x y z
N MET A 1 5.14 -11.73 -35.70
CA MET A 1 4.10 -10.72 -36.00
C MET A 1 4.72 -9.35 -35.78
N ALA A 2 4.71 -8.51 -36.80
CA ALA A 2 5.30 -7.17 -36.74
C ALA A 2 4.54 -6.25 -35.79
N ASP A 3 5.23 -5.21 -35.31
CA ASP A 3 4.61 -4.12 -34.55
C ASP A 3 3.53 -3.43 -35.40
N THR A 4 2.38 -3.11 -34.79
CA THR A 4 1.28 -2.37 -35.44
C THR A 4 1.67 -0.95 -35.83
N PHE A 5 2.68 -0.37 -35.16
CA PHE A 5 3.17 0.99 -35.43
C PHE A 5 4.53 0.97 -36.11
N SER A 6 4.79 1.99 -36.94
CA SER A 6 6.14 2.25 -37.47
C SER A 6 7.13 2.50 -36.32
N LYS A 7 8.43 2.27 -36.57
CA LYS A 7 9.49 2.48 -35.58
C LYS A 7 9.48 3.92 -35.03
N GLN A 8 9.32 4.91 -35.90
CA GLN A 8 9.22 6.32 -35.51
C GLN A 8 8.00 6.55 -34.61
N LYS A 9 6.83 6.05 -35.01
CA LYS A 9 5.61 6.22 -34.23
C LYS A 9 5.68 5.54 -32.87
N ARG A 10 6.29 4.34 -32.81
CA ARG A 10 6.55 3.64 -31.55
C ARG A 10 7.45 4.46 -30.63
N SER A 11 8.50 5.08 -31.16
CA SER A 11 9.41 5.95 -30.41
C SER A 11 8.67 7.15 -29.82
N GLU A 12 7.84 7.84 -30.61
CA GLU A 12 6.99 8.95 -30.14
C GLU A 12 6.04 8.51 -29.01
N ILE A 13 5.36 7.38 -29.17
CA ILE A 13 4.45 6.84 -28.15
C ILE A 13 5.21 6.57 -26.86
N MET A 14 6.37 5.91 -26.93
CA MET A 14 7.18 5.60 -25.76
C MET A 14 7.71 6.85 -25.05
N ALA A 15 8.09 7.88 -25.81
CA ALA A 15 8.55 9.16 -25.26
C ALA A 15 7.42 9.94 -24.55
N ALA A 16 6.17 9.77 -24.97
CA ALA A 16 5.03 10.42 -24.34
C ALA A 16 4.62 9.78 -22.99
N ILE A 17 5.11 8.57 -22.67
CA ILE A 17 4.80 7.88 -21.42
C ILE A 17 5.52 8.57 -20.26
N ARG A 18 4.77 9.29 -19.44
CA ARG A 18 5.30 9.98 -18.26
C ARG A 18 5.51 9.01 -17.11
N SER A 19 6.56 9.25 -16.32
CA SER A 19 6.86 8.46 -15.12
C SER A 19 6.07 8.89 -13.88
N LYS A 20 5.32 9.99 -13.96
CA LYS A 20 4.56 10.60 -12.86
C LYS A 20 3.33 11.36 -13.38
N ASN A 21 2.41 11.69 -12.49
CA ASN A 21 1.17 12.42 -12.74
C ASN A 21 0.30 11.74 -13.82
N THR A 22 0.31 10.41 -13.85
CA THR A 22 -0.46 9.66 -14.84
C THR A 22 -1.96 9.69 -14.52
N ARG A 23 -2.80 9.87 -15.56
CA ARG A 23 -4.26 10.03 -15.41
C ARG A 23 -4.94 8.81 -14.80
N SER A 24 -4.52 7.61 -15.18
CA SER A 24 -5.14 6.36 -14.73
C SER A 24 -4.67 5.90 -13.34
N THR A 25 -3.61 6.49 -12.79
CA THR A 25 -3.01 6.13 -11.49
C THR A 25 -3.11 7.30 -10.51
N GLU A 26 -2.02 8.05 -10.31
CA GLU A 26 -1.85 9.09 -9.29
C GLU A 26 -2.97 10.13 -9.31
N ARG A 27 -3.32 10.65 -10.49
CA ARG A 27 -4.37 11.68 -10.59
C ARG A 27 -5.73 11.16 -10.13
N ARG A 28 -6.02 9.89 -10.40
CA ARG A 28 -7.29 9.26 -10.02
C ARG A 28 -7.35 8.96 -8.52
N LEU A 29 -6.26 8.45 -7.93
CA LEU A 29 -6.20 8.26 -6.49
C LEU A 29 -6.26 9.60 -5.75
N ARG A 30 -5.54 10.62 -6.21
CA ARG A 30 -5.58 11.98 -5.65
C ARG A 30 -6.99 12.52 -5.56
N ALA A 31 -7.74 12.45 -6.67
CA ALA A 31 -9.12 12.90 -6.71
C ALA A 31 -10.01 12.09 -5.75
N GLY A 32 -9.78 10.78 -5.67
CA GLY A 32 -10.52 9.90 -4.74
C GLY A 32 -10.25 10.21 -3.27
N LEU A 33 -8.98 10.44 -2.88
CA LEU A 33 -8.61 10.80 -1.52
C LEU A 33 -9.25 12.14 -1.12
N ALA A 34 -9.15 13.15 -2.00
CA ALA A 34 -9.75 14.46 -1.79
C ALA A 34 -11.28 14.38 -1.64
N ALA A 35 -11.96 13.65 -2.54
CA ALA A 35 -13.42 13.46 -2.47
C ALA A 35 -13.88 12.71 -1.22
N ALA A 36 -13.02 11.89 -0.63
CA ALA A 36 -13.29 11.13 0.59
C ALA A 36 -12.90 11.87 1.88
N GLY A 37 -12.47 13.13 1.79
CA GLY A 37 -12.02 13.95 2.93
C GLY A 37 -10.71 13.47 3.56
N ILE A 38 -9.95 12.61 2.89
CA ILE A 38 -8.69 12.10 3.41
C ILE A 38 -7.58 13.12 3.10
N SER A 39 -7.01 13.72 4.13
CA SER A 39 -5.94 14.72 4.09
C SER A 39 -4.64 14.16 4.68
N GLY A 40 -3.64 15.02 4.96
CA GLY A 40 -2.37 14.62 5.59
C GLY A 40 -1.36 13.94 4.65
N TRP A 41 -1.68 13.80 3.36
CA TRP A 41 -0.77 13.22 2.38
C TRP A 41 0.00 14.26 1.58
N ARG A 42 1.25 13.94 1.26
CA ARG A 42 2.05 14.61 0.22
C ARG A 42 2.41 13.62 -0.89
N MET A 43 2.78 14.15 -2.05
CA MET A 43 3.06 13.34 -3.23
C MET A 43 4.52 13.32 -3.64
N ASN A 44 4.89 12.25 -4.34
CA ASN A 44 6.21 12.09 -4.95
C ASN A 44 7.36 12.29 -3.93
N ALA A 45 7.31 11.58 -2.81
CA ALA A 45 8.25 11.71 -1.70
C ALA A 45 9.67 11.28 -2.12
N LYS A 46 10.49 12.23 -2.60
CA LYS A 46 11.83 11.98 -3.15
C LYS A 46 12.84 11.56 -2.09
N ASP A 47 12.58 11.92 -0.86
CA ASP A 47 13.33 11.65 0.38
C ASP A 47 13.22 10.19 0.83
N LEU A 48 12.19 9.46 0.39
CA LEU A 48 11.96 8.07 0.80
C LEU A 48 12.45 7.04 -0.21
N THR A 49 12.84 5.88 0.31
CA THR A 49 13.28 4.75 -0.50
C THR A 49 12.20 4.35 -1.50
N GLY A 50 12.55 4.34 -2.79
CA GLY A 50 11.65 3.96 -3.87
C GLY A 50 10.66 5.03 -4.32
N LYS A 51 10.68 6.21 -3.68
CA LYS A 51 9.89 7.39 -4.06
C LYS A 51 8.38 7.09 -4.15
N PRO A 52 7.70 6.81 -3.02
CA PRO A 52 6.26 6.56 -3.02
C PRO A 52 5.47 7.68 -3.68
N ASP A 53 4.38 7.32 -4.34
CA ASP A 53 3.50 8.25 -5.05
C ASP A 53 2.77 9.17 -4.07
N PHE A 54 2.33 8.61 -2.94
CA PHE A 54 1.74 9.33 -1.81
C PHE A 54 2.37 8.83 -0.51
N VAL A 55 2.53 9.73 0.44
CA VAL A 55 2.95 9.40 1.80
C VAL A 55 2.09 10.16 2.79
N PHE A 56 1.78 9.49 3.89
CA PHE A 56 1.14 10.04 5.08
C PHE A 56 2.21 9.96 6.18
N ASP A 57 2.85 11.09 6.49
CA ASP A 57 4.06 11.11 7.32
C ASP A 57 3.73 10.78 8.79
N ASP A 58 2.63 11.33 9.32
CA ASP A 58 2.19 11.12 10.71
C ASP A 58 1.86 9.65 10.99
N GLU A 59 1.18 9.00 10.05
CA GLU A 59 0.78 7.59 10.11
C GLU A 59 1.87 6.62 9.65
N LYS A 60 3.00 7.15 9.15
CA LYS A 60 4.06 6.40 8.45
C LYS A 60 3.53 5.44 7.38
N VAL A 61 2.67 5.93 6.49
CA VAL A 61 2.11 5.14 5.38
C VAL A 61 2.70 5.59 4.05
N ALA A 62 3.32 4.66 3.33
CA ALA A 62 3.80 4.85 1.97
C ALA A 62 2.88 4.13 0.97
N VAL A 63 2.33 4.87 0.02
CA VAL A 63 1.41 4.36 -1.00
C VAL A 63 2.06 4.42 -2.39
N PHE A 64 2.04 3.30 -3.09
CA PHE A 64 2.46 3.17 -4.48
C PHE A 64 1.25 2.87 -5.38
N VAL A 65 1.15 3.56 -6.52
CA VAL A 65 0.10 3.38 -7.52
C VAL A 65 0.70 2.81 -8.80
N ASP A 66 0.73 1.48 -8.86
CA ASP A 66 1.41 0.71 -9.89
C ASP A 66 0.60 0.62 -11.18
N GLY A 67 1.19 1.11 -12.28
CA GLY A 67 0.71 0.79 -13.63
C GLY A 67 0.69 -0.72 -13.87
N CYS A 68 -0.45 -1.27 -14.31
CA CYS A 68 -0.63 -2.72 -14.38
C CYS A 68 0.38 -3.43 -15.31
N PHE A 69 0.74 -2.79 -16.43
CA PHE A 69 1.69 -3.35 -17.39
C PHE A 69 3.10 -3.42 -16.81
N TRP A 70 3.58 -2.33 -16.22
CA TRP A 70 4.96 -2.17 -15.74
C TRP A 70 5.28 -3.04 -14.52
N HIS A 71 4.26 -3.38 -13.73
CA HIS A 71 4.40 -4.12 -12.47
C HIS A 71 3.76 -5.52 -12.53
N GLY A 72 3.66 -6.09 -13.74
CA GLY A 72 3.36 -7.51 -13.96
C GLY A 72 1.97 -7.96 -13.52
N CYS A 73 0.96 -7.11 -13.65
CA CYS A 73 -0.41 -7.49 -13.32
C CYS A 73 -0.99 -8.44 -14.38
N LYS A 74 -1.68 -9.49 -13.93
CA LYS A 74 -2.32 -10.52 -14.79
C LYS A 74 -3.36 -9.94 -15.76
N CYS A 75 -3.92 -8.77 -15.48
CA CYS A 75 -4.90 -8.11 -16.36
C CYS A 75 -4.28 -7.51 -17.64
N LYS A 76 -2.94 -7.56 -17.78
CA LYS A 76 -2.23 -7.07 -18.97
C LYS A 76 -1.48 -8.22 -19.64
N ARG A 77 -1.53 -8.24 -20.97
CA ARG A 77 -0.75 -9.16 -21.81
C ARG A 77 0.59 -8.50 -22.16
N LEU A 78 1.65 -9.30 -22.20
CA LEU A 78 2.94 -8.85 -22.71
C LEU A 78 2.83 -8.54 -24.20
N SER A 79 3.64 -7.58 -24.66
CA SER A 79 3.79 -7.34 -26.08
C SER A 79 4.26 -8.61 -26.79
N LYS A 80 3.69 -8.90 -27.96
CA LYS A 80 4.13 -10.01 -28.82
C LYS A 80 5.52 -9.73 -29.42
N THR A 81 5.90 -8.45 -29.55
CA THR A 81 7.20 -7.99 -30.03
C THR A 81 8.15 -7.77 -28.86
N HIS A 82 9.43 -8.15 -29.00
CA HIS A 82 10.46 -8.02 -27.94
C HIS A 82 10.08 -8.70 -26.60
N LYS A 83 9.45 -9.88 -26.67
CA LYS A 83 8.92 -10.59 -25.50
C LYS A 83 9.97 -10.84 -24.41
N SER A 84 11.19 -11.26 -24.79
CA SER A 84 12.30 -11.51 -23.85
C SER A 84 12.71 -10.25 -23.08
N PHE A 85 12.84 -9.12 -23.79
CA PHE A 85 13.11 -7.81 -23.20
C PHE A 85 12.01 -7.40 -22.20
N TRP A 86 10.74 -7.45 -22.62
CA TRP A 86 9.62 -7.05 -21.75
C TRP A 86 9.49 -7.94 -20.52
N LYS A 87 9.66 -9.25 -20.69
CA LYS A 87 9.68 -10.20 -19.58
C LYS A 87 10.75 -9.84 -18.55
N LYS A 88 12.01 -9.71 -18.99
CA LYS A 88 13.13 -9.34 -18.12
C LYS A 88 12.93 -7.98 -17.44
N LYS A 89 12.41 -6.99 -18.17
CA LYS A 89 12.13 -5.65 -17.63
C LYS A 89 11.09 -5.70 -16.51
N ILE A 90 9.98 -6.40 -16.73
CA ILE A 90 8.90 -6.51 -15.74
C ILE A 90 9.36 -7.32 -14.52
N GLU A 91 10.08 -8.42 -14.72
CA GLU A 91 10.66 -9.20 -13.62
C GLU A 91 11.60 -8.34 -12.76
N THR A 92 12.47 -7.55 -13.40
CA THR A 92 13.36 -6.62 -12.70
C THR A 92 12.57 -5.58 -11.89
N ASN A 93 11.49 -5.02 -12.46
CA ASN A 93 10.62 -4.08 -11.74
C ASN A 93 9.98 -4.74 -10.51
N ILE A 94 9.46 -5.96 -10.64
CA ILE A 94 8.84 -6.71 -9.53
C ILE A 94 9.86 -6.97 -8.42
N VAL A 95 11.09 -7.36 -8.76
CA VAL A 95 12.16 -7.57 -7.78
C VAL A 95 12.49 -6.27 -7.05
N ARG A 96 12.60 -5.16 -7.80
CA ARG A 96 12.81 -3.82 -7.23
C ARG A 96 11.67 -3.42 -6.28
N ASP A 97 10.41 -3.64 -6.67
CA ASP A 97 9.23 -3.32 -5.85
C ASP A 97 9.26 -4.06 -4.51
N LYS A 98 9.62 -5.35 -4.53
CA LYS A 98 9.79 -6.16 -3.32
C LYS A 98 10.91 -5.61 -2.44
N LYS A 99 12.06 -5.24 -3.02
CA LYS A 99 13.20 -4.67 -2.28
C LYS A 99 12.82 -3.34 -1.61
N VAL A 100 12.17 -2.45 -2.36
CA VAL A 100 11.69 -1.14 -1.85
C VAL A 100 10.70 -1.35 -0.71
N SER A 101 9.70 -2.21 -0.90
CA SER A 101 8.67 -2.45 0.11
C SER A 101 9.25 -3.02 1.41
N ARG A 102 10.23 -3.91 1.32
CA ARG A 102 10.95 -4.44 2.49
C ARG A 102 11.79 -3.37 3.19
N ALA A 103 12.48 -2.53 2.43
CA ALA A 103 13.30 -1.45 3.00
C ALA A 103 12.44 -0.45 3.78
N LEU A 104 11.33 0.00 3.21
CA LEU A 104 10.39 0.90 3.88
C LEU A 104 9.79 0.27 5.14
N ARG A 105 9.38 -1.00 5.08
CA ARG A 105 8.86 -1.71 6.27
C ARG A 105 9.88 -1.80 7.40
N ARG A 106 11.16 -2.03 7.08
CA ARG A 106 12.24 -2.02 8.08
C ARG A 106 12.48 -0.64 8.68
N GLN A 107 12.12 0.42 7.98
CA GLN A 107 12.16 1.81 8.48
C GLN A 107 10.88 2.18 9.24
N GLY A 108 9.99 1.22 9.52
CA GLY A 108 8.74 1.44 10.25
C GLY A 108 7.57 1.94 9.41
N TRP A 109 7.69 1.97 8.08
CA TRP A 109 6.60 2.39 7.20
C TRP A 109 5.64 1.25 6.89
N LYS A 110 4.35 1.52 6.97
CA LYS A 110 3.30 0.69 6.35
C LYS A 110 3.32 0.92 4.84
N VAL A 111 3.35 -0.15 4.05
CA VAL A 111 3.44 -0.05 2.59
C VAL A 111 2.16 -0.56 1.95
N VAL A 112 1.45 0.32 1.25
CA VAL A 112 0.25 0.01 0.46
C VAL A 112 0.59 0.10 -1.02
N ARG A 113 0.33 -0.96 -1.78
CA ARG A 113 0.42 -0.92 -3.24
C ARG A 113 -0.95 -1.11 -3.85
N ILE A 114 -1.30 -0.19 -4.74
CA ILE A 114 -2.56 -0.14 -5.47
C ILE A 114 -2.24 -0.37 -6.94
N LYS A 115 -2.90 -1.32 -7.58
CA LYS A 115 -2.80 -1.51 -9.02
C LYS A 115 -3.73 -0.55 -9.74
N GLU A 116 -3.30 -0.06 -10.90
CA GLU A 116 -4.08 0.81 -11.80
C GLU A 116 -5.50 0.27 -12.08
N HIS A 117 -5.66 -1.05 -12.20
CA HIS A 117 -6.97 -1.65 -12.47
C HIS A 117 -7.90 -1.62 -11.25
N GLU A 118 -7.39 -1.60 -10.02
CA GLU A 118 -8.21 -1.42 -8.80
C GLU A 118 -8.89 -0.05 -8.86
N LEU A 119 -8.13 1.00 -9.20
CA LEU A 119 -8.65 2.35 -9.40
C LEU A 119 -9.61 2.46 -10.59
N LYS A 120 -9.38 1.69 -11.67
CA LYS A 120 -10.31 1.65 -12.81
C LYS A 120 -11.63 0.98 -12.44
N SER A 121 -11.59 -0.05 -11.60
CA SER A 121 -12.78 -0.82 -11.20
C SER A 121 -13.59 -0.07 -10.14
N SER A 122 -12.95 0.45 -9.09
CA SER A 122 -13.63 1.18 -8.04
C SER A 122 -12.65 2.08 -7.27
N VAL A 123 -12.78 3.39 -7.50
CA VAL A 123 -12.03 4.41 -6.75
C VAL A 123 -12.41 4.36 -5.27
N SER A 124 -13.70 4.28 -4.95
CA SER A 124 -14.19 4.26 -3.56
C SER A 124 -13.63 3.10 -2.74
N LYS A 125 -13.67 1.87 -3.26
CA LYS A 125 -13.08 0.69 -2.58
C LYS A 125 -11.58 0.83 -2.39
N THR A 126 -10.89 1.38 -3.39
CA THR A 126 -9.44 1.58 -3.33
C THR A 126 -9.06 2.64 -2.30
N VAL A 127 -9.81 3.74 -2.24
CA VAL A 127 -9.64 4.80 -1.24
C VAL A 127 -9.91 4.27 0.16
N GLU A 128 -10.95 3.46 0.33
CA GLU A 128 -11.28 2.84 1.61
C GLU A 128 -10.15 1.94 2.14
N LYS A 129 -9.48 1.20 1.23
CA LYS A 129 -8.28 0.43 1.57
C LYS A 129 -7.15 1.30 2.11
N VAL A 130 -6.98 2.52 1.58
CA VAL A 130 -6.00 3.48 2.11
C VAL A 130 -6.46 4.00 3.47
N ARG A 131 -7.74 4.40 3.58
CA ARG A 131 -8.35 4.93 4.81
C ARG A 131 -8.10 4.01 6.01
N LYS A 132 -8.38 2.72 5.87
CA LYS A 132 -8.17 1.72 6.93
C LYS A 132 -6.73 1.60 7.44
N VAL A 133 -5.74 2.03 6.64
CA VAL A 133 -4.33 1.94 7.00
C VAL A 133 -3.84 3.23 7.65
N VAL A 134 -4.34 4.38 7.19
CA VAL A 134 -4.01 5.70 7.73
C VAL A 134 -4.79 5.99 9.01
N THR A 135 -6.08 5.64 9.05
CA THR A 135 -6.91 5.73 10.25
C THR A 135 -7.02 4.34 10.84
N PRO A 136 -6.12 3.92 11.76
CA PRO A 136 -6.36 2.71 12.53
C PRO A 136 -7.68 2.85 13.29
N PRO A 137 -8.37 1.74 13.59
CA PRO A 137 -9.57 1.79 14.41
C PRO A 137 -9.27 2.52 15.71
N ASP A 138 -10.23 3.35 16.14
CA ASP A 138 -10.13 4.02 17.43
C ASP A 138 -9.99 2.97 18.53
N MET A 139 -8.88 3.04 19.27
CA MET A 139 -8.61 2.12 20.36
C MET A 139 -9.26 2.59 21.66
N SER A 140 -9.92 3.75 21.68
CA SER A 140 -10.53 4.32 22.88
C SER A 140 -11.55 3.37 23.53
N GLU A 141 -12.40 2.71 22.75
CA GLU A 141 -13.36 1.72 23.26
C GLU A 141 -12.66 0.49 23.83
N PHE A 142 -11.60 0.01 23.17
CA PHE A 142 -10.82 -1.13 23.66
C PHE A 142 -10.03 -0.78 24.92
N ASP A 143 -9.44 0.41 24.97
CA ASP A 143 -8.73 0.93 26.13
C ASP A 143 -9.69 1.16 27.30
N ALA A 144 -10.91 1.64 27.03
CA ALA A 144 -11.97 1.76 28.02
C ALA A 144 -12.38 0.39 28.58
N LEU A 145 -12.56 -0.62 27.72
CA LEU A 145 -12.86 -1.99 28.12
C LEU A 145 -11.72 -2.59 28.97
N ILE A 146 -10.46 -2.43 28.55
CA ILE A 146 -9.28 -2.89 29.32
C ILE A 146 -9.25 -2.21 30.70
N ARG A 147 -9.53 -0.91 30.78
CA ARG A 147 -9.61 -0.17 32.05
C ARG A 147 -10.73 -0.71 32.94
N GLN A 148 -11.91 -0.95 32.37
CA GLN A 148 -13.06 -1.48 33.10
C GLN A 148 -12.78 -2.88 33.67
N VAL A 149 -12.21 -3.79 32.87
CA VAL A 149 -11.84 -5.14 33.32
C VAL A 149 -10.78 -5.08 34.43
N ARG A 150 -9.79 -4.18 34.31
CA ARG A 150 -8.79 -3.98 35.37
C ARG A 150 -9.41 -3.46 36.66
N GLN A 151 -10.39 -2.56 36.56
CA GLN A 151 -11.08 -2.03 37.73
C GLN A 151 -11.92 -3.11 38.42
N GLN A 152 -12.70 -3.89 37.65
CA GLN A 152 -13.47 -5.02 38.17
C GLN A 152 -12.57 -6.07 38.85
N ALA A 153 -11.41 -6.38 38.25
CA ALA A 153 -10.46 -7.30 38.86
C ALA A 153 -9.90 -6.75 40.19
N LYS A 154 -9.62 -5.44 40.25
CA LYS A 154 -9.17 -4.78 41.48
C LYS A 154 -10.26 -4.80 42.56
N ASP A 155 -11.51 -4.51 42.19
CA ASP A 155 -12.66 -4.53 43.10
C ASP A 155 -12.96 -5.95 43.61
N ALA A 156 -12.70 -6.97 42.79
CA ALA A 156 -12.76 -8.38 43.17
C ALA A 156 -11.52 -8.89 43.94
N GLY A 157 -10.56 -8.02 44.26
CA GLY A 157 -9.36 -8.36 45.04
C GLY A 157 -8.31 -9.20 44.29
N LEU A 158 -8.43 -9.36 42.97
CA LEU A 158 -7.49 -10.13 42.15
C LEU A 158 -6.18 -9.35 41.99
N LYS A 159 -5.06 -9.92 42.46
CA LYS A 159 -3.75 -9.30 42.29
C LYS A 159 -3.23 -9.55 40.88
N GLN A 160 -2.44 -8.61 40.37
CA GLN A 160 -1.86 -8.69 39.03
C GLN A 160 -0.96 -9.93 38.84
N ALA A 161 -0.36 -10.44 39.94
CA ALA A 161 0.42 -11.67 39.97
C ALA A 161 -0.44 -12.93 39.74
N ASP A 162 -1.66 -12.97 40.29
CA ASP A 162 -2.60 -14.09 40.14
C ASP A 162 -3.09 -14.20 38.70
N ILE A 163 -3.38 -13.05 38.07
CA ILE A 163 -3.76 -12.97 36.65
C ILE A 163 -2.60 -13.43 35.76
N LYS A 164 -1.36 -12.95 36.01
CA LYS A 164 -0.18 -13.39 35.25
C LYS A 164 0.07 -14.89 35.39
N SER A 165 -0.08 -15.43 36.60
CA SER A 165 0.05 -16.86 36.88
C SER A 165 -1.02 -17.68 36.17
N ALA A 166 -2.29 -17.24 36.20
CA ALA A 166 -3.40 -17.89 35.51
C ALA A 166 -3.24 -17.88 33.97
N VAL A 167 -2.82 -16.75 33.40
CA VAL A 167 -2.55 -16.60 31.96
C VAL A 167 -1.35 -17.44 31.52
N ALA A 168 -0.30 -17.52 32.34
CA ALA A 168 0.84 -18.40 32.09
C ALA A 168 0.43 -19.88 32.11
N LYS A 169 -0.44 -20.28 33.07
CA LYS A 169 -1.01 -21.63 33.15
C LYS A 169 -1.84 -22.00 31.91
N THR A 170 -2.62 -21.06 31.37
CA THR A 170 -3.42 -21.28 30.15
C THR A 170 -2.59 -21.28 28.86
N ARG A 171 -1.47 -20.53 28.82
CA ARG A 171 -0.56 -20.48 27.67
C ARG A 171 0.48 -21.60 27.65
N GLY A 172 0.56 -22.42 28.70
CA GLY A 172 1.62 -23.41 28.91
C GLY A 172 1.14 -24.81 29.33
N GLN A 173 0.00 -25.28 28.83
CA GLN A 173 -0.37 -26.70 28.87
C GLN A 173 -1.05 -27.14 27.57
N LYS A 174 -0.22 -27.45 26.57
CA LYS A 174 -0.26 -28.68 25.76
C LYS A 174 1.12 -28.89 25.17
#